data_AF-A0A518DAR9-F1
#
_entry.id   AF-A0A518DAR9-F1
#
_cell.length_a   1.000
_cell.length_b   1.000
_cell.length_c   1.000
_cell.angle_alpha   90.00
_cell.angle_beta   90.00
_cell.angle_gamma   90.00
#
_symmetry.space_group_name_H-M   'P 1'
#
loop_
_entity.id
_entity.type
_entity.pdbx_description
1 polymer ?
#
loop_
_entity_poly.entity_id
_entity_poly.type
_entity_poly.pdbx_seq_one_letter_code
_entity_poly.pdbx_strand_id
1 'polypeptide(L)'
;MNLVGAFDIHLHCAPDVTARAQDFMDLAQHASRLGMAGIGLKDHVTSTVGRCFALNRLFPNGPRFFSSLVLNPPVGGMNPAAVEAALQAGADVIYFPTYSALHHVQTLGPEVSPVPHPRRGVQQLEALSDGLLKADVIEIIDLIVEHDAVLATGHLSPAESLAILKRGAECGARRMLVTHASEIVPCMSVDQQREAVGLGARIEHCLLAATECCPGTIELSEIARQIRLVGVDHVILSSDFGQPANGAPLDAFGNYLDRLAQEGFSSQEIRTLICDNPRTLLCEGRAPCSQF
;
A
#
# COMPACT_ATOMS: atom_id res chain seq x y z
N MET A 1 17.50 3.08 13.49
CA MET A 1 16.23 3.08 14.28
C MET A 1 15.94 1.64 14.71
N ASN A 2 15.30 1.40 15.87
CA ASN A 2 14.86 0.07 16.27
C ASN A 2 13.51 -0.26 15.57
N LEU A 3 13.41 -1.40 14.87
CA LEU A 3 12.20 -1.85 14.15
C LEU A 3 11.34 -2.85 14.95
N VAL A 4 11.67 -3.12 16.22
CA VAL A 4 10.88 -4.00 17.08
C VAL A 4 9.45 -3.49 17.20
N GLY A 5 8.49 -4.34 16.84
CA GLY A 5 7.06 -4.03 16.86
C GLY A 5 6.56 -3.15 15.71
N ALA A 6 7.45 -2.76 14.78
CA ALA A 6 7.09 -1.97 13.60
C ALA A 6 6.38 -2.80 12.53
N PHE A 7 5.68 -2.10 11.66
CA PHE A 7 5.08 -2.59 10.43
C PHE A 7 5.73 -1.89 9.25
N ASP A 8 5.91 -2.62 8.17
CA ASP A 8 6.03 -2.05 6.84
C ASP A 8 4.94 -2.69 5.98
N ILE A 9 3.90 -1.92 5.66
CA ILE A 9 2.67 -2.45 5.08
C ILE A 9 2.71 -2.53 3.54
N HIS A 10 3.83 -2.15 2.94
CA HIS A 10 3.97 -2.01 1.49
C HIS A 10 5.38 -2.40 1.07
N LEU A 11 5.59 -3.69 0.80
CA LEU A 11 6.87 -4.25 0.38
C LEU A 11 6.72 -5.19 -0.81
N HIS A 12 7.79 -5.28 -1.61
CA HIS A 12 7.91 -6.21 -2.72
C HIS A 12 9.09 -7.16 -2.53
N CYS A 13 8.90 -8.44 -2.84
CA CYS A 13 9.93 -9.47 -2.74
C CYS A 13 9.76 -10.52 -3.85
N ALA A 14 10.84 -11.23 -4.18
CA ALA A 14 10.79 -12.32 -5.14
C ALA A 14 10.01 -13.53 -4.60
N PRO A 15 9.38 -14.37 -5.45
CA PRO A 15 9.36 -14.26 -6.90
C PRO A 15 8.43 -13.13 -7.37
N ASP A 16 8.86 -12.42 -8.39
CA ASP A 16 8.14 -11.32 -9.03
C ASP A 16 8.56 -11.30 -10.52
N VAL A 17 7.77 -10.67 -11.37
CA VAL A 17 8.12 -10.43 -12.79
C VAL A 17 9.26 -9.43 -12.95
N THR A 18 9.60 -8.71 -11.88
CA THR A 18 10.81 -7.89 -11.78
C THR A 18 11.80 -8.45 -10.78
N ALA A 19 13.09 -8.17 -11.00
CA ALA A 19 14.13 -8.53 -10.04
C ALA A 19 13.88 -7.80 -8.71
N ARG A 20 13.92 -8.53 -7.60
CA ARG A 20 13.80 -7.98 -6.25
C ARG A 20 15.07 -8.20 -5.45
N ALA A 21 15.33 -7.30 -4.50
CA ALA A 21 16.53 -7.34 -3.65
C ALA A 21 16.61 -8.59 -2.77
N GLN A 22 15.45 -9.10 -2.34
CA GLN A 22 15.33 -10.32 -1.53
C GLN A 22 14.13 -11.15 -2.01
N ASP A 23 14.18 -12.46 -1.78
CA ASP A 23 13.00 -13.30 -1.85
C ASP A 23 12.18 -13.26 -0.55
N PHE A 24 10.98 -13.83 -0.60
CA PHE A 24 10.05 -13.82 0.51
C PHE A 24 10.57 -14.57 1.76
N MET A 25 11.42 -15.58 1.60
CA MET A 25 11.98 -16.33 2.74
C MET A 25 13.05 -15.52 3.46
N ASP A 26 13.96 -14.92 2.69
CA ASP A 26 15.00 -14.05 3.24
C ASP A 26 14.38 -12.81 3.92
N LEU A 27 13.37 -12.21 3.29
CA LEU A 27 12.62 -11.09 3.88
C LEU A 27 11.96 -11.51 5.21
N ALA A 28 11.33 -12.70 5.25
CA ALA A 28 10.66 -13.18 6.44
C ALA A 28 11.61 -13.48 7.61
N GLN A 29 12.76 -14.11 7.33
CA GLN A 29 13.81 -14.32 8.30
C GLN A 29 14.39 -13.00 8.80
N HIS A 30 14.57 -12.03 7.90
CA HIS A 30 15.07 -10.71 8.26
C HIS A 30 14.09 -9.96 9.18
N ALA A 31 12.82 -9.87 8.81
CA ALA A 31 11.80 -9.23 9.62
C ALA A 31 11.64 -9.89 11.01
N SER A 32 11.75 -11.22 11.07
CA SER A 32 11.75 -11.98 12.33
C SER A 32 12.93 -11.62 13.23
N ARG A 33 14.15 -11.53 12.68
CA ARG A 33 15.36 -11.11 13.43
C ARG A 33 15.25 -9.69 13.97
N LEU A 34 14.59 -8.80 13.24
CA LEU A 34 14.34 -7.41 13.63
C LEU A 34 13.19 -7.27 14.64
N GLY A 35 12.45 -8.35 14.93
CA GLY A 35 11.33 -8.33 15.87
C GLY A 35 10.14 -7.50 15.38
N MET A 36 9.96 -7.37 14.06
CA MET A 36 8.83 -6.63 13.48
C MET A 36 7.50 -7.30 13.81
N ALA A 37 6.43 -6.51 13.85
CA ALA A 37 5.08 -7.00 14.13
C ALA A 37 4.32 -7.40 12.87
N GLY A 38 4.58 -6.75 11.74
CA GLY A 38 3.88 -7.06 10.50
C GLY A 38 4.56 -6.60 9.22
N ILE A 39 4.31 -7.34 8.14
CA ILE A 39 4.84 -7.09 6.81
C ILE A 39 3.70 -7.20 5.79
N GLY A 40 3.44 -6.15 5.01
CA GLY A 40 2.50 -6.18 3.90
C GLY A 40 3.19 -6.55 2.60
N LEU A 41 2.80 -7.68 2.00
CA LEU A 41 3.33 -8.09 0.70
C LEU A 41 2.41 -7.61 -0.42
N LYS A 42 2.95 -6.74 -1.27
CA LYS A 42 2.32 -6.27 -2.51
C LYS A 42 3.04 -6.88 -3.70
N ASP A 43 2.26 -7.24 -4.71
CA ASP A 43 2.73 -7.72 -5.99
C ASP A 43 1.85 -7.07 -7.07
N HIS A 44 2.47 -6.54 -8.11
CA HIS A 44 1.76 -5.79 -9.14
C HIS A 44 0.95 -6.66 -10.10
N VAL A 45 1.19 -7.98 -10.12
CA VAL A 45 0.70 -8.88 -11.17
C VAL A 45 0.00 -10.14 -10.63
N THR A 46 0.22 -10.52 -9.37
CA THR A 46 -0.39 -11.72 -8.76
C THR A 46 -0.92 -11.44 -7.35
N SER A 47 -1.86 -12.27 -6.89
CA SER A 47 -2.30 -12.24 -5.48
C SER A 47 -1.17 -12.74 -4.56
N THR A 48 -0.98 -12.07 -3.42
CA THR A 48 0.00 -12.49 -2.41
C THR A 48 -0.59 -13.36 -1.29
N VAL A 49 -1.90 -13.69 -1.35
CA VAL A 49 -2.61 -14.50 -0.34
C VAL A 49 -1.90 -15.82 -0.07
N GLY A 50 -1.59 -16.59 -1.12
CA GLY A 50 -0.92 -17.89 -0.97
C GLY A 50 0.49 -17.79 -0.37
N ARG A 51 1.24 -16.74 -0.71
CA ARG A 51 2.59 -16.50 -0.16
C ARG A 51 2.50 -16.13 1.32
N CYS A 52 1.59 -15.22 1.70
CA CYS A 52 1.40 -14.82 3.08
C CYS A 52 0.88 -15.98 3.94
N PHE A 53 -0.03 -16.81 3.41
CA PHE A 53 -0.49 -18.02 4.08
C PHE A 53 0.69 -18.96 4.42
N ALA A 54 1.56 -19.25 3.45
CA ALA A 54 2.72 -20.10 3.68
C ALA A 54 3.68 -19.47 4.71
N LEU A 55 3.98 -18.18 4.59
CA LEU A 55 4.87 -17.46 5.50
C LEU A 55 4.35 -17.44 6.95
N ASN A 56 3.07 -17.14 7.15
CA ASN A 56 2.46 -17.13 8.48
C ASN A 56 2.51 -18.51 9.16
N ARG A 57 2.51 -19.61 8.39
CA ARG A 57 2.67 -20.97 8.91
C ARG A 57 4.12 -21.36 9.17
N LEU A 58 5.05 -20.90 8.33
CA LEU A 58 6.47 -21.17 8.47
C LEU A 58 7.13 -20.34 9.59
N PHE A 59 6.57 -19.15 9.87
CA PHE A 59 7.07 -18.21 10.88
C PHE A 59 5.98 -17.89 11.93
N PRO A 60 5.47 -18.88 12.69
CA PRO A 60 4.34 -18.67 13.61
C PRO A 60 4.67 -17.73 14.79
N ASN A 61 5.96 -17.52 15.07
CA ASN A 61 6.45 -16.58 16.09
C ASN A 61 7.13 -15.34 15.47
N GLY A 62 7.05 -15.19 14.16
CA GLY A 62 7.58 -14.05 13.42
C GLY A 62 6.55 -12.92 13.27
N PRO A 63 6.81 -11.94 12.39
CA PRO A 63 5.81 -10.94 12.05
C PRO A 63 4.61 -11.60 11.37
N ARG A 64 3.44 -10.96 11.48
CA ARG A 64 2.28 -11.33 10.65
C ARG A 64 2.48 -10.79 9.23
N PHE A 65 2.36 -11.67 8.25
CA PHE A 65 2.35 -11.30 6.84
C PHE A 65 0.92 -10.98 6.39
N PHE A 66 0.73 -9.79 5.85
CA PHE A 66 -0.54 -9.30 5.31
C PHE A 66 -0.50 -9.37 3.78
N SER A 67 -1.55 -9.94 3.22
CA SER A 67 -1.69 -10.20 1.80
C SER A 67 -2.47 -9.11 1.09
N SER A 68 -2.30 -9.05 -0.22
CA SER A 68 -2.99 -8.09 -1.06
C SER A 68 -3.31 -8.62 -2.45
N LEU A 69 -4.23 -7.90 -3.10
CA LEU A 69 -4.50 -7.97 -4.52
C LEU A 69 -4.44 -6.55 -5.10
N VAL A 70 -3.70 -6.36 -6.19
CA VAL A 70 -3.65 -5.09 -6.92
C VAL A 70 -4.43 -5.24 -8.22
N LEU A 71 -5.38 -4.34 -8.48
CA LEU A 71 -6.33 -4.39 -9.59
C LEU A 71 -5.73 -3.94 -10.94
N ASN A 72 -4.58 -4.51 -11.27
CA ASN A 72 -3.90 -4.32 -12.55
C ASN A 72 -4.38 -5.34 -13.60
N PRO A 73 -4.03 -5.17 -14.90
CA PRO A 73 -4.53 -6.01 -15.98
C PRO A 73 -4.27 -7.52 -15.84
N PRO A 74 -3.16 -8.00 -15.23
CA PRO A 74 -2.95 -9.43 -15.01
C PRO A 74 -4.04 -10.13 -14.19
N VAL A 75 -4.78 -9.40 -13.35
CA VAL A 75 -5.92 -9.93 -12.59
C VAL A 75 -7.27 -9.50 -13.17
N GLY A 76 -7.28 -8.88 -14.35
CA GLY A 76 -8.46 -8.39 -15.06
C GLY A 76 -8.80 -6.91 -14.84
N GLY A 77 -7.97 -6.15 -14.13
CA GLY A 77 -8.23 -4.74 -13.83
C GLY A 77 -9.27 -4.58 -12.71
N MET A 78 -10.24 -3.67 -12.90
CA MET A 78 -11.41 -3.52 -12.01
C MET A 78 -12.31 -4.76 -12.13
N ASN A 79 -11.91 -5.86 -11.52
CA ASN A 79 -12.53 -7.18 -11.68
C ASN A 79 -13.15 -7.65 -10.36
N PRO A 80 -14.48 -7.50 -10.17
CA PRO A 80 -15.16 -7.95 -8.95
C PRO A 80 -14.95 -9.43 -8.64
N ALA A 81 -14.95 -10.30 -9.66
CA ALA A 81 -14.76 -11.74 -9.45
C ALA A 81 -13.37 -12.09 -8.91
N ALA A 82 -12.32 -11.36 -9.33
CA ALA A 82 -10.98 -11.55 -8.78
C ALA A 82 -10.89 -11.03 -7.33
N VAL A 83 -11.56 -9.92 -7.03
CA VAL A 83 -11.65 -9.35 -5.68
C VAL A 83 -12.36 -10.30 -4.73
N GLU A 84 -13.56 -10.77 -5.10
CA GLU A 84 -14.34 -11.72 -4.30
C GLU A 84 -13.52 -12.98 -3.98
N ALA A 85 -12.91 -13.59 -5.00
CA ALA A 85 -12.09 -14.79 -4.80
C ALA A 85 -10.88 -14.53 -3.87
N ALA A 86 -10.21 -13.39 -4.01
CA ALA A 86 -9.08 -13.03 -3.16
C ALA A 86 -9.53 -12.76 -1.70
N LEU A 87 -10.64 -12.07 -1.51
CA LEU A 87 -11.22 -11.77 -0.19
C LEU A 87 -11.72 -13.03 0.51
N GLN A 88 -12.38 -13.95 -0.21
CA GLN A 88 -12.76 -15.27 0.30
C GLN A 88 -11.54 -16.10 0.70
N ALA A 89 -10.41 -15.93 0.00
CA ALA A 89 -9.14 -16.57 0.34
C ALA A 89 -8.38 -15.86 1.48
N GLY A 90 -8.84 -14.70 1.96
CA GLY A 90 -8.26 -13.98 3.09
C GLY A 90 -7.35 -12.80 2.74
N ALA A 91 -7.51 -12.17 1.56
CA ALA A 91 -6.80 -10.95 1.21
C ALA A 91 -7.02 -9.84 2.26
N ASP A 92 -5.94 -9.24 2.75
CA ASP A 92 -6.03 -8.19 3.78
C ASP A 92 -6.26 -6.80 3.19
N VAL A 93 -5.70 -6.53 2.01
CA VAL A 93 -5.72 -5.24 1.30
C VAL A 93 -6.08 -5.41 -0.17
N ILE A 94 -7.02 -4.62 -0.67
CA ILE A 94 -7.33 -4.50 -2.09
C ILE A 94 -6.87 -3.12 -2.57
N TYR A 95 -5.86 -3.10 -3.44
CA TYR A 95 -5.38 -1.90 -4.09
C TYR A 95 -6.09 -1.71 -5.42
N PHE A 96 -6.72 -0.56 -5.60
CA PHE A 96 -7.11 -0.07 -6.92
C PHE A 96 -5.89 0.04 -7.86
N PRO A 97 -6.10 0.18 -9.19
CA PRO A 97 -5.04 0.04 -10.18
C PRO A 97 -3.82 0.93 -9.91
N THR A 98 -2.63 0.43 -10.26
CA THR A 98 -1.39 1.20 -10.16
C THR A 98 -0.88 1.67 -11.53
N TYR A 99 0.04 0.93 -12.16
CA TYR A 99 0.67 1.34 -13.42
C TYR A 99 -0.31 1.38 -14.60
N SER A 100 -1.47 0.73 -14.46
CA SER A 100 -2.56 0.76 -15.42
C SER A 100 -3.63 1.81 -15.11
N ALA A 101 -3.53 2.57 -14.01
CA ALA A 101 -4.46 3.67 -13.78
C ALA A 101 -4.31 4.71 -14.90
N LEU A 102 -5.43 5.24 -15.41
CA LEU A 102 -5.43 6.26 -16.46
C LEU A 102 -4.59 7.47 -16.03
N HIS A 103 -4.72 7.89 -14.77
CA HIS A 103 -3.96 8.99 -14.21
C HIS A 103 -2.44 8.73 -14.21
N HIS A 104 -2.02 7.50 -13.90
CA HIS A 104 -0.61 7.09 -13.99
C HIS A 104 -0.09 7.23 -15.42
N VAL A 105 -0.82 6.67 -16.38
CA VAL A 105 -0.44 6.69 -17.81
C VAL A 105 -0.40 8.11 -18.35
N GLN A 106 -1.32 8.99 -17.94
CA GLN A 106 -1.31 10.41 -18.33
C GLN A 106 -0.16 11.20 -17.71
N THR A 107 0.28 10.83 -16.50
CA THR A 107 1.31 11.56 -15.76
C THR A 107 2.73 11.16 -16.17
N LEU A 108 3.00 9.86 -16.29
CA LEU A 108 4.34 9.33 -16.56
C LEU A 108 4.52 8.78 -17.98
N GLY A 109 3.42 8.63 -18.73
CA GLY A 109 3.41 7.95 -20.02
C GLY A 109 3.25 6.43 -19.88
N PRO A 110 2.79 5.74 -20.94
CA PRO A 110 2.52 4.31 -20.91
C PRO A 110 3.79 3.45 -20.77
N GLU A 111 4.97 4.01 -21.03
CA GLU A 111 6.26 3.32 -20.99
C GLU A 111 6.87 3.25 -19.58
N VAL A 112 6.38 4.05 -18.63
CA VAL A 112 6.87 4.02 -17.25
C VAL A 112 6.02 3.03 -16.46
N SER A 113 6.63 1.92 -16.05
CA SER A 113 5.95 0.84 -15.33
C SER A 113 6.91 0.15 -14.37
N PRO A 114 6.47 -0.23 -13.15
CA PRO A 114 7.27 -1.01 -12.21
C PRO A 114 7.41 -2.47 -12.63
N VAL A 115 6.73 -2.90 -13.70
CA VAL A 115 6.78 -4.26 -14.26
C VAL A 115 6.97 -4.24 -15.77
N PRO A 116 7.50 -5.31 -16.39
CA PRO A 116 7.66 -5.37 -17.84
C PRO A 116 6.30 -5.22 -18.54
N HIS A 117 6.28 -4.47 -19.65
CA HIS A 117 5.05 -4.22 -20.39
C HIS A 117 4.40 -5.52 -20.89
N PRO A 118 3.08 -5.67 -20.73
CA PRO A 118 2.38 -6.75 -21.39
C PRO A 118 2.46 -6.57 -22.91
N ARG A 119 2.53 -7.68 -23.66
CA ARG A 119 2.62 -7.68 -25.13
C ARG A 119 1.49 -6.91 -25.83
N ARG A 120 0.34 -6.73 -25.16
CA ARG A 120 -0.85 -6.05 -25.68
C ARG A 120 -0.90 -4.54 -25.33
N GLY A 121 0.12 -4.02 -24.66
CA GLY A 121 0.15 -2.64 -24.15
C GLY A 121 -0.57 -2.49 -22.81
N VAL A 122 -0.34 -1.34 -22.16
CA VAL A 122 -0.93 -1.02 -20.85
C VAL A 122 -2.40 -0.65 -21.03
N GLN A 123 -3.29 -1.49 -20.50
CA GLN A 123 -4.70 -1.13 -20.37
C GLN A 123 -4.83 0.07 -19.43
N GLN A 124 -5.63 1.06 -19.81
CA GLN A 124 -5.88 2.25 -19.01
C GLN A 124 -7.20 2.04 -18.25
N LEU A 125 -7.13 2.15 -16.92
CA LEU A 125 -8.22 1.88 -15.99
C LEU A 125 -8.53 3.15 -15.20
N GLU A 126 -9.79 3.49 -15.10
CA GLU A 126 -10.30 4.64 -14.35
C GLU A 126 -11.54 4.18 -13.58
N ALA A 127 -11.73 4.74 -12.38
CA ALA A 127 -12.83 4.38 -11.50
C ALA A 127 -14.14 5.10 -11.83
N LEU A 128 -14.05 6.23 -12.54
CA LEU A 128 -15.18 7.09 -12.87
C LEU A 128 -15.55 6.98 -14.35
N SER A 129 -16.84 7.17 -14.66
CA SER A 129 -17.39 7.44 -15.99
C SER A 129 -18.34 8.62 -15.85
N ASP A 130 -18.12 9.69 -16.61
CA ASP A 130 -18.91 10.94 -16.53
C ASP A 130 -19.02 11.49 -15.09
N GLY A 131 -17.96 11.33 -14.29
CA GLY A 131 -17.90 11.79 -12.90
C GLY A 131 -18.62 10.88 -11.88
N LEU A 132 -19.16 9.75 -12.31
CA LEU A 132 -19.83 8.77 -11.45
C LEU A 132 -19.01 7.48 -11.35
N LEU A 133 -19.06 6.81 -10.19
CA LEU A 133 -18.42 5.51 -10.02
C LEU A 133 -19.04 4.47 -10.96
N LYS A 134 -18.17 3.70 -11.62
CA LYS A 134 -18.59 2.58 -12.46
C LYS A 134 -19.20 1.46 -11.60
N ALA A 135 -20.08 0.66 -12.21
CA ALA A 135 -20.81 -0.39 -11.50
C ALA A 135 -19.88 -1.46 -10.89
N ASP A 136 -18.84 -1.86 -11.64
CA ASP A 136 -17.80 -2.78 -11.19
C ASP A 136 -17.02 -2.22 -9.98
N VAL A 137 -16.74 -0.92 -9.97
CA VAL A 137 -16.08 -0.25 -8.84
C VAL A 137 -16.97 -0.24 -7.60
N ILE A 138 -18.27 0.01 -7.76
CA ILE A 138 -19.22 -0.04 -6.64
C ILE A 138 -19.28 -1.45 -6.03
N GLU A 139 -19.39 -2.48 -6.89
CA GLU A 139 -19.41 -3.88 -6.46
C GLU A 139 -18.11 -4.26 -5.72
N ILE A 140 -16.95 -3.82 -6.20
CA ILE A 140 -15.65 -4.02 -5.53
C ILE A 140 -15.62 -3.38 -4.15
N ILE A 141 -16.13 -2.15 -4.01
CA ILE A 141 -16.18 -1.46 -2.71
C ILE A 141 -17.10 -2.20 -1.74
N ASP A 142 -18.28 -2.64 -2.20
CA ASP A 142 -19.23 -3.39 -1.38
C ASP A 142 -18.60 -4.72 -0.90
N LEU A 143 -17.91 -5.46 -1.77
CA LEU A 143 -17.14 -6.66 -1.40
C LEU A 143 -16.05 -6.39 -0.35
N ILE A 144 -15.28 -5.30 -0.51
CA ILE A 144 -14.24 -4.91 0.46
C ILE A 144 -14.85 -4.64 1.83
N VAL A 145 -15.99 -3.95 1.88
CA VAL A 145 -16.73 -3.63 3.11
C VAL A 145 -17.22 -4.90 3.79
N GLU A 146 -17.86 -5.80 3.04
CA GLU A 146 -18.40 -7.07 3.54
C GLU A 146 -17.32 -7.95 4.20
N HIS A 147 -16.11 -7.95 3.64
CA HIS A 147 -14.98 -8.72 4.13
C HIS A 147 -14.07 -7.98 5.13
N ASP A 148 -14.37 -6.72 5.48
CA ASP A 148 -13.52 -5.88 6.34
C ASP A 148 -12.06 -5.77 5.86
N ALA A 149 -11.85 -5.79 4.54
CA ALA A 149 -10.56 -5.59 3.92
C ALA A 149 -10.19 -4.10 3.88
N VAL A 150 -8.91 -3.80 3.68
CA VAL A 150 -8.46 -2.42 3.48
C VAL A 150 -8.75 -2.01 2.04
N LEU A 151 -9.52 -0.94 1.85
CA LEU A 151 -9.67 -0.26 0.56
C LEU A 151 -8.46 0.66 0.36
N ALA A 152 -7.59 0.34 -0.61
CA ALA A 152 -6.41 1.15 -0.93
C ALA A 152 -6.52 1.78 -2.32
N THR A 153 -6.22 3.08 -2.44
CA THR A 153 -6.53 3.88 -3.65
C THR A 153 -5.64 3.59 -4.87
N GLY A 154 -4.48 2.97 -4.67
CA GLY A 154 -3.54 2.73 -5.78
C GLY A 154 -3.06 4.06 -6.40
N HIS A 155 -2.98 4.10 -7.73
CA HIS A 155 -2.51 5.27 -8.49
C HIS A 155 -3.65 6.01 -9.20
N LEU A 156 -4.88 5.88 -8.71
CA LEU A 156 -6.00 6.69 -9.19
C LEU A 156 -5.72 8.18 -8.98
N SER A 157 -6.35 9.04 -9.78
CA SER A 157 -6.27 10.48 -9.55
C SER A 157 -6.82 10.86 -8.16
N PRO A 158 -6.48 12.04 -7.60
CA PRO A 158 -7.07 12.51 -6.37
C PRO A 158 -8.62 12.53 -6.38
N ALA A 159 -9.22 12.92 -7.52
CA ALA A 159 -10.67 12.96 -7.66
C ALA A 159 -11.31 11.56 -7.61
N GLU A 160 -10.74 10.60 -8.33
CA GLU A 160 -11.19 9.20 -8.29
C GLU A 160 -10.97 8.58 -6.91
N SER A 161 -9.81 8.84 -6.30
CA SER A 161 -9.46 8.37 -4.96
C SER A 161 -10.48 8.87 -3.92
N LEU A 162 -10.78 10.16 -3.91
CA LEU A 162 -11.79 10.72 -3.00
C LEU A 162 -13.19 10.17 -3.28
N ALA A 163 -13.55 9.90 -4.54
CA ALA A 163 -14.83 9.31 -4.89
C ALA A 163 -14.99 7.87 -4.33
N ILE A 164 -13.98 7.01 -4.48
CA ILE A 164 -14.04 5.65 -3.93
C ILE A 164 -13.99 5.64 -2.39
N LEU A 165 -13.23 6.56 -1.78
CA LEU A 165 -13.17 6.71 -0.33
C LEU A 165 -14.51 7.19 0.24
N LYS A 166 -15.16 8.15 -0.44
CA LYS A 166 -16.47 8.65 -0.05
C LYS A 166 -17.52 7.54 -0.11
N ARG A 167 -17.54 6.76 -1.20
CA ARG A 167 -18.42 5.60 -1.32
C ARG A 167 -18.12 4.54 -0.26
N GLY A 168 -16.84 4.26 0.00
CA GLY A 168 -16.42 3.37 1.08
C GLY A 168 -16.97 3.82 2.44
N ALA A 169 -16.81 5.10 2.78
CA ALA A 169 -17.36 5.68 4.02
C ALA A 169 -18.88 5.55 4.09
N GLU A 170 -19.60 5.87 3.01
CA GLU A 170 -21.06 5.74 2.90
C GLU A 170 -21.55 4.29 3.09
N CYS A 171 -20.76 3.30 2.63
CA CYS A 171 -21.04 1.88 2.82
C CYS A 171 -20.59 1.33 4.18
N GLY A 172 -19.87 2.13 4.99
CA GLY A 172 -19.37 1.70 6.29
C GLY A 172 -18.03 0.96 6.26
N ALA A 173 -17.20 1.23 5.25
CA ALA A 173 -15.81 0.75 5.22
C ALA A 173 -15.07 1.22 6.47
N ARG A 174 -14.54 0.28 7.24
CA ARG A 174 -13.82 0.57 8.49
C ARG A 174 -12.35 0.90 8.26
N ARG A 175 -11.83 0.59 7.07
CA ARG A 175 -10.39 0.57 6.76
C ARG A 175 -10.16 1.08 5.36
N MET A 176 -9.60 2.28 5.27
CA MET A 176 -9.27 2.90 4.00
C MET A 176 -7.87 3.50 4.05
N LEU A 177 -7.17 3.46 2.92
CA LEU A 177 -5.79 3.89 2.79
C LEU A 177 -5.61 4.67 1.49
N VAL A 178 -5.19 5.93 1.59
CA VAL A 178 -4.61 6.64 0.44
C VAL A 178 -3.22 6.08 0.20
N THR A 179 -2.96 5.54 -0.99
CA THR A 179 -1.67 4.97 -1.37
C THR A 179 -0.76 6.05 -1.97
N HIS A 180 0.54 6.04 -1.62
CA HIS A 180 1.59 6.90 -2.20
C HIS A 180 1.25 8.41 -2.26
N ALA A 181 0.70 8.99 -1.19
CA ALA A 181 0.12 10.34 -1.23
C ALA A 181 1.07 11.44 -1.73
N SER A 182 2.37 11.30 -1.48
CA SER A 182 3.42 12.26 -1.88
C SER A 182 4.13 11.93 -3.19
N GLU A 183 3.87 10.78 -3.81
CA GLU A 183 4.49 10.44 -5.10
C GLU A 183 3.86 11.24 -6.24
N ILE A 184 4.64 11.45 -7.31
CA ILE A 184 4.25 12.30 -8.44
C ILE A 184 2.95 11.88 -9.13
N VAL A 185 2.53 10.62 -8.99
CA VAL A 185 1.29 10.11 -9.60
C VAL A 185 0.07 10.45 -8.74
N PRO A 186 -0.14 9.94 -7.52
CA PRO A 186 -1.30 10.39 -6.75
C PRO A 186 -1.23 11.88 -6.42
N CYS A 187 -0.04 12.39 -6.07
CA CYS A 187 0.26 13.81 -5.84
C CYS A 187 -0.87 14.55 -5.10
N MET A 188 -1.40 13.94 -4.03
CA MET A 188 -2.54 14.50 -3.32
C MET A 188 -2.08 15.72 -2.53
N SER A 189 -2.77 16.85 -2.71
CA SER A 189 -2.51 18.03 -1.89
C SER A 189 -2.81 17.76 -0.42
N VAL A 190 -2.22 18.53 0.49
CA VAL A 190 -2.50 18.41 1.93
C VAL A 190 -3.99 18.56 2.24
N ASP A 191 -4.71 19.41 1.51
CA ASP A 191 -6.15 19.59 1.71
C ASP A 191 -6.94 18.36 1.26
N GLN A 192 -6.55 17.73 0.16
CA GLN A 192 -7.15 16.46 -0.29
C GLN A 192 -6.81 15.31 0.66
N GLN A 193 -5.61 15.29 1.23
CA GLN A 193 -5.23 14.32 2.27
C GLN A 193 -6.10 14.50 3.52
N ARG A 194 -6.34 15.74 3.97
CA ARG A 194 -7.25 16.03 5.09
C ARG A 194 -8.69 15.66 4.78
N GLU A 195 -9.15 15.86 3.55
CA GLU A 195 -10.47 15.41 3.11
C GLU A 195 -10.58 13.87 3.21
N ALA A 196 -9.58 13.13 2.72
CA ALA A 196 -9.52 11.68 2.84
C ALA A 196 -9.50 11.23 4.32
N VAL A 197 -8.77 11.93 5.19
CA VAL A 197 -8.81 11.69 6.65
C VAL A 197 -10.22 11.92 7.21
N GLY A 198 -10.91 12.98 6.78
CA GLY A 198 -12.29 13.26 7.17
C GLY A 198 -13.29 12.18 6.74
N LEU A 199 -12.98 11.44 5.67
CA LEU A 199 -13.72 10.26 5.23
C LEU A 199 -13.37 8.99 6.02
N GLY A 200 -12.34 9.03 6.87
CA GLY A 200 -11.89 7.90 7.69
C GLY A 200 -10.68 7.14 7.12
N ALA A 201 -10.02 7.66 6.08
CA ALA A 201 -8.82 7.04 5.54
C ALA A 201 -7.56 7.36 6.36
N ARG A 202 -6.60 6.43 6.34
CA ARG A 202 -5.20 6.69 6.67
C ARG A 202 -4.47 7.18 5.42
N ILE A 203 -3.43 7.99 5.61
CA ILE A 203 -2.60 8.50 4.52
C ILE A 203 -1.27 7.76 4.49
N GLU A 204 -0.98 7.05 3.41
CA GLU A 204 0.31 6.39 3.23
C GLU A 204 1.32 7.33 2.55
N HIS A 205 2.47 7.50 3.18
CA HIS A 205 3.67 8.00 2.52
C HIS A 205 4.68 6.86 2.37
N CYS A 206 5.07 6.58 1.13
CA CYS A 206 6.10 5.58 0.84
C CYS A 206 7.47 6.24 0.74
N LEU A 207 8.46 5.67 1.43
CA LEU A 207 9.83 6.19 1.41
C LEU A 207 10.52 6.03 0.05
N LEU A 208 10.01 5.17 -0.83
CA LEU A 208 10.39 5.12 -2.24
C LEU A 208 10.36 6.50 -2.90
N ALA A 209 9.38 7.34 -2.58
CA ALA A 209 9.24 8.69 -3.11
C ALA A 209 10.50 9.57 -2.89
N ALA A 210 11.29 9.26 -1.86
CA ALA A 210 12.52 9.97 -1.51
C ALA A 210 13.80 9.26 -1.98
N THR A 211 13.71 8.30 -2.91
CA THR A 211 14.86 7.62 -3.51
C THR A 211 14.93 7.82 -5.02
N GLU A 212 16.13 7.64 -5.58
CA GLU A 212 16.39 7.73 -7.02
C GLU A 212 15.65 6.66 -7.84
N CYS A 213 15.09 5.63 -7.18
CA CYS A 213 14.28 4.61 -7.85
C CYS A 213 12.87 5.11 -8.19
N CYS A 214 12.41 6.21 -7.58
CA CYS A 214 11.09 6.78 -7.86
C CYS A 214 11.16 7.79 -9.00
N PRO A 215 10.31 7.67 -10.04
CA PRO A 215 10.07 8.77 -10.97
C PRO A 215 9.59 10.01 -10.21
N GLY A 216 10.19 11.17 -10.47
CA GLY A 216 9.82 12.41 -9.79
C GLY A 216 10.18 12.42 -8.31
N THR A 217 11.36 11.89 -7.94
CA THR A 217 11.90 11.89 -6.57
C THR A 217 11.70 13.25 -5.89
N ILE A 218 11.22 13.21 -4.65
CA ILE A 218 11.07 14.37 -3.78
C ILE A 218 12.07 14.30 -2.61
N GLU A 219 12.30 15.43 -1.96
CA GLU A 219 13.08 15.46 -0.72
C GLU A 219 12.30 14.79 0.43
N LEU A 220 13.02 14.10 1.32
CA LEU A 220 12.41 13.51 2.51
C LEU A 220 11.73 14.58 3.40
N SER A 221 12.26 15.81 3.38
CA SER A 221 11.70 16.97 4.08
C SER A 221 10.31 17.35 3.56
N GLU A 222 9.97 17.05 2.31
CA GLU A 222 8.62 17.26 1.77
C GLU A 222 7.62 16.25 2.34
N ILE A 223 8.02 14.97 2.45
CA ILE A 223 7.24 13.96 3.17
C ILE A 223 7.03 14.42 4.62
N ALA A 224 8.11 14.77 5.32
CA ALA A 224 8.07 15.28 6.69
C ALA A 224 7.08 16.45 6.84
N ARG A 225 7.12 17.43 5.93
CA ARG A 225 6.21 18.58 5.92
C ARG A 225 4.75 18.16 5.78
N GLN A 226 4.43 17.24 4.87
CA GLN A 226 3.06 16.74 4.69
C GLN A 226 2.56 16.01 5.94
N ILE A 227 3.37 15.15 6.55
CA ILE A 227 3.04 14.47 7.81
C ILE A 227 2.68 15.47 8.90
N ARG A 228 3.46 16.55 9.06
CA ARG A 228 3.19 17.60 10.05
C ARG A 228 1.87 18.33 9.80
N LEU A 229 1.52 18.57 8.53
CA LEU A 229 0.30 19.29 8.18
C LEU A 229 -0.96 18.43 8.26
N VAL A 230 -0.87 17.15 7.91
CA VAL A 230 -1.99 16.21 8.01
C VAL A 230 -2.20 15.73 9.45
N GLY A 231 -1.11 15.56 10.20
CA GLY A 231 -1.11 15.05 11.56
C GLY A 231 -0.58 13.63 11.63
N VAL A 232 0.37 13.41 12.55
CA VAL A 232 1.07 12.12 12.74
C VAL A 232 0.10 10.98 12.99
N ASP A 233 -0.98 11.21 13.72
CA ASP A 233 -1.98 10.20 14.07
C ASP A 233 -2.77 9.69 12.86
N HIS A 234 -2.68 10.33 11.69
CA HIS A 234 -3.43 9.96 10.49
C HIS A 234 -2.56 9.32 9.39
N VAL A 235 -1.24 9.32 9.57
CA VAL A 235 -0.29 8.89 8.55
C VAL A 235 0.31 7.52 8.87
N ILE A 236 0.49 6.71 7.83
CA ILE A 236 1.33 5.51 7.88
C ILE A 236 2.56 5.74 7.00
N LEU A 237 3.73 5.38 7.51
CA LEU A 237 4.95 5.29 6.71
C LEU A 237 5.19 3.84 6.30
N SER A 238 5.33 3.63 4.99
CA SER A 238 5.73 2.36 4.39
C SER A 238 6.98 2.57 3.53
N SER A 239 7.62 1.50 3.10
CA SER A 239 8.80 1.65 2.25
C SER A 239 8.50 1.70 0.75
N ASP A 240 7.60 0.84 0.26
CA ASP A 240 7.49 0.45 -1.16
C ASP A 240 8.82 -0.06 -1.77
N PHE A 241 9.68 -0.59 -0.90
CA PHE A 241 10.98 -1.13 -1.30
C PHE A 241 10.89 -2.56 -1.83
N GLY A 242 11.99 -2.98 -2.45
CA GLY A 242 12.13 -4.26 -3.14
C GLY A 242 13.00 -4.13 -4.38
N GLN A 243 13.25 -2.91 -4.87
CA GLN A 243 14.16 -2.64 -5.97
C GLN A 243 15.60 -2.98 -5.56
N PRO A 244 16.38 -3.73 -6.37
CA PRO A 244 17.76 -4.10 -6.03
C PRO A 244 18.67 -2.91 -5.69
N ALA A 245 18.46 -1.76 -6.33
CA ALA A 245 19.23 -0.54 -6.10
C ALA A 245 19.04 0.08 -4.71
N ASN A 246 17.91 -0.18 -4.04
CA ASN A 246 17.66 0.26 -2.66
C ASN A 246 18.29 -0.68 -1.61
N GLY A 247 18.91 -1.80 -2.02
CA GLY A 247 19.49 -2.78 -1.11
C GLY A 247 18.44 -3.61 -0.35
N ALA A 248 18.82 -4.13 0.82
CA ALA A 248 17.91 -4.90 1.67
C ALA A 248 16.75 -4.00 2.18
N PRO A 249 15.47 -4.31 1.87
CA PRO A 249 14.36 -3.40 2.11
C PRO A 249 14.23 -2.92 3.56
N LEU A 250 14.38 -3.81 4.54
CA LEU A 250 14.19 -3.47 5.96
C LEU A 250 15.34 -2.64 6.55
N ASP A 251 16.57 -2.85 6.06
CA ASP A 251 17.72 -2.01 6.44
C ASP A 251 17.55 -0.61 5.86
N ALA A 252 17.16 -0.53 4.58
CA ALA A 252 16.86 0.75 3.93
C ALA A 252 15.71 1.48 4.65
N PHE A 253 14.65 0.77 5.02
CA PHE A 253 13.54 1.33 5.79
C PHE A 253 14.04 1.94 7.12
N GLY A 254 14.81 1.19 7.90
CA GLY A 254 15.43 1.68 9.13
C GLY A 254 16.29 2.93 8.95
N ASN A 255 17.09 2.97 7.87
CA ASN A 255 17.95 4.12 7.55
C ASN A 255 17.15 5.38 7.21
N TYR A 256 16.05 5.26 6.45
CA TYR A 256 15.19 6.41 6.14
C TYR A 256 14.41 6.89 7.36
N LEU A 257 14.05 6.02 8.30
CA LEU A 257 13.47 6.42 9.58
C LEU A 257 14.47 7.19 10.45
N ASP A 258 15.76 6.82 10.43
CA ASP A 258 16.81 7.60 11.09
C ASP A 258 16.98 9.00 10.46
N ARG A 259 16.88 9.09 9.13
CA ARG A 259 16.88 10.38 8.43
C ARG A 259 15.65 11.22 8.78
N LEU A 260 14.47 10.59 8.89
CA LEU A 260 13.26 11.30 9.32
C LEU A 260 13.37 11.82 10.76
N ALA A 261 14.06 11.11 11.66
CA ALA A 261 14.35 11.63 12.99
C ALA A 261 15.20 12.92 12.95
N GLN A 262 16.10 13.04 11.95
CA GLN A 262 16.89 14.27 11.73
C GLN A 262 16.04 15.44 11.21
N GLU A 263 14.87 15.17 10.60
CA GLU A 263 13.85 16.17 10.25
C GLU A 263 13.00 16.61 11.47
N GLY A 264 13.37 16.20 12.69
CA GLY A 264 12.74 16.66 13.93
C GLY A 264 11.55 15.82 14.37
N PHE A 265 11.44 14.56 13.94
CA PHE A 265 10.47 13.62 14.49
C PHE A 265 11.00 12.94 15.75
N SER A 266 10.19 12.95 16.81
CA SER A 266 10.49 12.19 18.02
C SER A 266 10.34 10.69 17.79
N SER A 267 11.00 9.88 18.63
CA SER A 267 10.86 8.41 18.55
C SER A 267 9.42 7.94 18.75
N GLN A 268 8.61 8.66 19.53
CA GLN A 268 7.19 8.33 19.74
C GLN A 268 6.35 8.62 18.49
N GLU A 269 6.63 9.72 17.79
CA GLU A 269 5.95 10.03 16.54
C GLU A 269 6.31 9.03 15.46
N ILE A 270 7.59 8.66 15.33
CA ILE A 270 8.01 7.62 14.38
C ILE A 270 7.33 6.29 14.70
N ARG A 271 7.25 5.92 15.98
CA ARG A 271 6.47 4.75 16.42
C ARG A 271 4.99 4.86 16.06
N THR A 272 4.39 6.03 16.14
CA THR A 272 2.99 6.22 15.75
C THR A 272 2.80 5.92 14.26
N LEU A 273 3.71 6.44 13.42
CA LEU A 273 3.70 6.27 11.96
C LEU A 273 3.92 4.81 11.51
N ILE A 274 4.77 4.05 12.20
CA ILE A 274 5.17 2.69 11.77
C ILE A 274 4.66 1.56 12.66
N CYS A 275 4.12 1.83 13.84
CA CYS A 275 3.61 0.80 14.76
C CYS A 275 2.11 0.96 15.03
N ASP A 276 1.70 2.12 15.55
CA ASP A 276 0.38 2.27 16.15
C ASP A 276 -0.71 2.48 15.07
N ASN A 277 -0.44 3.34 14.08
CA ASN A 277 -1.34 3.58 12.94
C ASN A 277 -1.51 2.35 12.03
N PRO A 278 -0.45 1.66 11.57
CA PRO A 278 -0.62 0.45 10.76
C PRO A 278 -1.27 -0.70 11.54
N ARG A 279 -1.01 -0.83 12.85
CA ARG A 279 -1.73 -1.80 13.71
C ARG A 279 -3.22 -1.51 13.77
N THR A 280 -3.60 -0.25 13.93
CA THR A 280 -5.01 0.18 13.91
C THR A 280 -5.67 -0.20 12.59
N LEU A 281 -5.00 0.10 11.46
CA LEU A 281 -5.51 -0.21 10.13
C LEU A 281 -5.68 -1.72 9.92
N LEU A 282 -4.64 -2.51 10.21
CA LEU A 282 -4.55 -3.92 9.79
C LEU A 282 -5.05 -4.95 10.82
N CYS A 283 -5.06 -4.62 12.11
CA CYS A 283 -5.30 -5.60 13.17
C CYS A 283 -6.56 -5.29 14.02
N GLU A 284 -6.84 -4.02 14.30
CA GLU A 284 -7.83 -3.65 15.30
C GLU A 284 -9.25 -4.06 14.89
N GLY A 285 -9.95 -4.77 15.77
CA GLY A 285 -11.32 -5.22 15.54
C GLY A 285 -11.47 -6.32 14.49
N ARG A 286 -10.38 -6.88 13.95
CA ARG A 286 -10.43 -8.10 13.15
C ARG A 286 -10.57 -9.31 14.06
N ALA A 287 -11.48 -10.22 13.73
CA ALA A 287 -11.44 -11.54 14.34
C ALA A 287 -10.04 -12.14 14.09
N PRO A 288 -9.43 -12.82 15.08
CA PRO A 288 -8.28 -13.65 14.77
C PRO A 288 -8.69 -14.55 13.62
N CYS A 289 -7.91 -14.54 12.53
CA CYS A 289 -8.22 -15.32 11.33
C CYS A 289 -8.38 -16.78 11.80
N SER A 290 -9.63 -17.21 11.96
CA SER A 290 -9.96 -18.49 12.59
C SER A 290 -9.99 -19.61 11.55
N GLN A 291 -9.47 -19.33 10.36
CA GLN A 291 -9.41 -20.26 9.25
C GLN A 291 -8.00 -20.21 8.64
N PHE A 292 -7.36 -21.39 8.71
CA PHE A 292 -6.09 -21.88 8.14
C PHE A 292 -4.80 -21.77 8.97
#